data_AF-A0A9X0B1D3-F1
#
_entry.id   AF-A0A9X0B1D3-F1
#
_cell.length_a   1.000
_cell.length_b   1.000
_cell.length_c   1.000
_cell.angle_alpha   90.00
_cell.angle_beta   90.00
_cell.angle_gamma   90.00
#
_symmetry.space_group_name_H-M   'P 1'
#
loop_
_entity.id
_entity.type
_entity.pdbx_description
1 polymer ?
#
loop_
_entity_poly.entity_id
_entity_poly.type
_entity_poly.pdbx_seq_one_letter_code
_entity_poly.pdbx_strand_id
1 'polypeptide(L)'
;MHDLSIVTRPVKTPKNSMTEEELSALLQEHNVWLQSAGEEGKRLVLSHSDLSDHNFYNTNLEKSIFNKCNLSDCNFRRAKLRHAAMNGCNLERSDFTHVKFDYASLSHSSLFCTDFHDANLRLADVTGTKLKGAHLFGTRLPANTWLIMGEEYSIQITHGVTLSAGCQTHSIEDWRRFRQKEIESMDGERAIKFYPRLLDILDFYTGTGERPDWL
;
A
#
# COMPACT_ATOMS: atom_id res chain seq x y z
N MET A 1 42.98 30.15 10.91
CA MET A 1 42.27 29.09 11.65
C MET A 1 40.78 29.32 11.46
N HIS A 2 40.11 28.46 10.70
CA HIS A 2 38.74 27.96 10.88
C HIS A 2 38.48 27.04 9.68
N ASP A 3 38.72 25.76 9.91
CA ASP A 3 38.45 24.67 8.98
C ASP A 3 36.96 24.32 9.08
N LEU A 4 36.21 24.52 8.00
CA LEU A 4 34.80 24.14 7.85
C LEU A 4 34.75 22.75 7.19
N SER A 5 35.21 21.73 7.91
CA SER A 5 34.91 20.35 7.55
C SER A 5 33.46 20.06 7.91
N ILE A 6 32.60 19.99 6.89
CA ILE A 6 31.25 19.43 7.00
C ILE A 6 31.44 17.96 7.35
N VAL A 7 31.31 17.65 8.64
CA VAL A 7 31.20 16.27 9.12
C VAL A 7 29.82 15.78 8.67
N THR A 8 29.75 15.21 7.47
CA THR A 8 28.62 14.37 7.08
C THR A 8 28.62 13.18 8.04
N ARG A 9 27.66 13.18 8.96
CA ARG A 9 27.44 12.02 9.84
C ARG A 9 27.23 10.80 8.95
N PRO A 10 27.94 9.69 9.20
CA PRO A 10 27.69 8.47 8.44
C PRO A 10 26.23 8.07 8.67
N VAL A 11 25.47 7.98 7.58
CA VAL A 11 24.17 7.30 7.60
C VAL A 11 24.47 5.88 8.03
N LYS A 12 24.03 5.51 9.23
CA LYS A 12 24.13 4.14 9.71
C LYS A 12 23.24 3.30 8.79
N THR A 13 23.82 2.59 7.84
CA THR A 13 23.13 1.52 7.13
C THR A 13 22.63 0.52 8.19
N PRO A 14 21.34 0.14 8.19
CA PRO A 14 20.85 -0.89 9.08
C PRO A 14 21.65 -2.17 8.82
N LYS A 15 22.10 -2.84 9.88
CA LYS A 15 22.95 -4.06 9.82
C LYS A 15 22.31 -5.28 9.10
N ASN A 16 21.12 -5.14 8.51
CA ASN A 16 20.33 -6.20 7.87
C ASN A 16 19.77 -5.82 6.47
N SER A 17 20.22 -4.72 5.85
CA SER A 17 19.82 -4.38 4.47
C SER A 17 20.50 -5.34 3.48
N MET A 18 19.72 -5.90 2.56
CA MET A 18 20.25 -6.64 1.40
C MET A 18 21.25 -5.77 0.63
N THR A 19 22.34 -6.34 0.12
CA THR A 19 23.26 -5.57 -0.74
C THR A 19 22.79 -5.53 -2.18
N GLU A 20 23.27 -4.55 -2.95
CA GLU A 20 22.96 -4.43 -4.39
C GLU A 20 23.45 -5.64 -5.19
N GLU A 21 24.61 -6.21 -4.82
CA GLU A 21 25.14 -7.42 -5.47
C GLU A 21 24.26 -8.65 -5.20
N GLU A 22 23.82 -8.81 -3.94
CA GLU A 22 22.90 -9.89 -3.55
C GLU A 22 21.57 -9.76 -4.28
N LEU A 23 20.99 -8.56 -4.29
CA LEU A 23 19.75 -8.28 -4.99
C LEU A 23 19.88 -8.53 -6.50
N SER A 24 20.95 -8.04 -7.12
CA SER A 24 21.21 -8.24 -8.54
C SER A 24 21.30 -9.73 -8.91
N ALA A 25 21.97 -10.54 -8.09
CA ALA A 25 22.05 -11.99 -8.32
C ALA A 25 20.67 -12.65 -8.25
N LEU A 26 19.84 -12.27 -7.26
CA LEU A 26 18.46 -12.78 -7.14
C LEU A 26 17.57 -12.35 -8.31
N LEU A 27 17.72 -11.11 -8.80
CA LEU A 27 17.00 -10.62 -9.97
C LEU A 27 17.41 -11.34 -11.26
N GLN A 28 18.68 -11.74 -11.38
CA GLN A 28 19.14 -12.53 -12.52
C GLN A 28 18.49 -13.92 -12.53
N GLU A 29 18.51 -14.63 -11.40
CA GLU A 29 17.83 -15.92 -11.23
C GLU A 29 16.33 -15.82 -11.48
N HIS A 30 15.70 -14.71 -11.06
CA HIS A 30 14.28 -14.47 -11.30
C HIS A 30 13.95 -14.25 -12.77
N ASN A 31 14.82 -13.55 -13.51
CA ASN A 31 14.62 -13.37 -14.95
C ASN A 31 14.75 -14.69 -15.71
N VAL A 32 15.69 -15.57 -15.33
CA VAL A 32 15.78 -16.93 -15.89
C VAL A 32 14.50 -17.71 -15.59
N TRP A 33 13.99 -17.60 -14.36
CA TRP A 33 12.71 -18.22 -13.96
C TRP A 33 11.51 -17.72 -14.75
N LEU A 34 11.43 -16.42 -15.04
CA LEU A 34 10.36 -15.89 -15.88
C LEU A 34 10.44 -16.39 -17.33
N GLN A 35 11.65 -16.42 -17.90
CA GLN A 35 11.89 -16.80 -19.30
C GLN A 35 11.66 -18.29 -19.54
N SER A 36 12.00 -19.13 -18.58
CA SER A 36 11.82 -20.57 -18.63
C SER A 36 10.41 -21.03 -18.22
N ALA A 37 9.48 -20.10 -17.96
CA ALA A 37 8.17 -20.38 -17.39
C ALA A 37 8.21 -21.15 -16.05
N GLY A 38 9.33 -21.08 -15.34
CA GLY A 38 9.54 -21.65 -14.02
C GLY A 38 10.36 -22.93 -13.96
N GLU A 39 10.86 -23.41 -15.10
CA GLU A 39 11.66 -24.64 -15.19
C GLU A 39 13.12 -24.44 -14.73
N GLU A 40 13.66 -23.23 -14.88
CA GLU A 40 15.04 -22.88 -14.53
C GLU A 40 15.11 -21.63 -13.65
N GLY A 41 16.24 -21.39 -12.98
CA GLY A 41 16.41 -20.24 -12.09
C GLY A 41 15.52 -20.29 -10.84
N LYS A 42 15.31 -19.14 -10.20
CA LYS A 42 14.53 -19.06 -8.95
C LYS A 42 13.58 -17.87 -8.97
N ARG A 43 12.31 -18.13 -8.64
CA ARG A 43 11.33 -17.05 -8.38
C ARG A 43 11.85 -16.12 -7.28
N LEU A 44 11.72 -14.81 -7.46
CA LEU A 44 12.08 -13.83 -6.44
C LEU A 44 11.12 -13.92 -5.24
N VAL A 45 11.66 -14.32 -4.10
CA VAL A 45 10.94 -14.39 -2.82
C VAL A 45 11.77 -13.69 -1.76
N LEU A 46 11.28 -12.56 -1.27
CA LEU A 46 11.96 -11.66 -0.34
C LEU A 46 11.12 -11.31 0.89
N SER A 47 10.08 -12.10 1.19
CA SER A 47 9.15 -11.80 2.29
C SER A 47 9.88 -11.46 3.60
N HIS A 48 9.42 -10.43 4.29
CA HIS A 48 10.00 -9.91 5.54
C HIS A 48 11.37 -9.22 5.43
N SER A 49 11.93 -9.06 4.24
CA SER A 49 13.21 -8.37 4.05
C SER A 49 13.08 -6.84 4.20
N ASP A 50 14.18 -6.22 4.63
CA ASP A 50 14.36 -4.78 4.53
C ASP A 50 15.04 -4.46 3.20
N LEU A 51 14.30 -3.78 2.34
CA LEU A 51 14.68 -3.41 0.98
C LEU A 51 14.47 -1.90 0.78
N SER A 52 14.38 -1.11 1.84
CA SER A 52 14.17 0.33 1.72
C SER A 52 15.27 0.98 0.87
N ASP A 53 14.93 2.09 0.20
CA ASP A 53 15.84 2.90 -0.63
C ASP A 53 16.40 2.19 -1.89
N HIS A 54 15.98 0.95 -2.20
CA HIS A 54 16.49 0.21 -3.35
C HIS A 54 15.88 0.67 -4.68
N ASN A 55 16.67 0.48 -5.76
CA ASN A 55 16.27 0.85 -7.10
C ASN A 55 15.80 -0.36 -7.94
N PHE A 56 14.50 -0.39 -8.25
CA PHE A 56 13.85 -1.35 -9.13
C PHE A 56 13.40 -0.73 -10.47
N TYR A 57 14.03 0.37 -10.89
CA TYR A 57 13.70 1.06 -12.13
C TYR A 57 13.70 0.09 -13.33
N ASN A 58 12.57 0.01 -14.02
CA ASN A 58 12.38 -0.82 -15.22
C ASN A 58 12.72 -2.32 -15.01
N THR A 59 12.63 -2.82 -13.77
CA THR A 59 12.88 -4.23 -13.45
C THR A 59 11.64 -5.08 -13.72
N ASN A 60 11.84 -6.31 -14.22
CA ASN A 60 10.78 -7.29 -14.33
C ASN A 60 10.63 -8.06 -13.01
N LEU A 61 9.56 -7.76 -12.27
CA LEU A 61 9.23 -8.35 -10.97
C LEU A 61 7.89 -9.11 -11.06
N GLU A 62 7.51 -9.56 -12.26
CA GLU A 62 6.28 -10.29 -12.44
C GLU A 62 6.26 -11.55 -11.57
N LYS A 63 5.14 -11.79 -10.90
CA LYS A 63 4.96 -12.91 -9.97
C LYS A 63 5.94 -12.90 -8.79
N SER A 64 6.69 -11.86 -8.47
CA SER A 64 7.55 -11.87 -7.28
C SER A 64 6.75 -11.94 -5.97
N ILE A 65 7.41 -12.28 -4.84
CA ILE A 65 6.80 -12.28 -3.51
C ILE A 65 7.62 -11.40 -2.57
N PHE A 66 7.01 -10.29 -2.13
CA PHE A 66 7.55 -9.28 -1.21
C PHE A 66 6.73 -9.14 0.08
N ASN A 67 5.87 -10.12 0.41
CA ASN A 67 4.95 -9.97 1.54
C ASN A 67 5.66 -9.53 2.82
N LYS A 68 5.13 -8.49 3.48
CA LYS A 68 5.65 -7.92 4.73
C LYS A 68 7.08 -7.35 4.63
N CYS A 69 7.55 -7.00 3.43
CA CYS A 69 8.81 -6.28 3.28
C CYS A 69 8.70 -4.83 3.76
N ASN A 70 9.85 -4.27 4.15
CA ASN A 70 10.04 -2.83 4.11
C ASN A 70 10.55 -2.44 2.71
N LEU A 71 9.75 -1.68 1.98
CA LEU A 71 9.99 -1.20 0.62
C LEU A 71 9.85 0.33 0.55
N SER A 72 9.95 1.01 1.69
CA SER A 72 9.86 2.47 1.74
C SER A 72 10.96 3.10 0.91
N ASP A 73 10.67 4.26 0.32
CA ASP A 73 11.63 5.06 -0.45
C ASP A 73 12.21 4.35 -1.70
N CYS A 74 11.70 3.18 -2.08
CA CYS A 74 12.13 2.46 -3.27
C CYS A 74 11.70 3.14 -4.57
N ASN A 75 12.55 3.05 -5.58
CA ASN A 75 12.21 3.47 -6.95
C ASN A 75 11.72 2.28 -7.77
N PHE A 76 10.41 2.18 -8.01
CA PHE A 76 9.79 1.17 -8.87
C PHE A 76 9.34 1.71 -10.23
N ARG A 77 9.78 2.92 -10.62
CA ARG A 77 9.33 3.54 -11.88
C ARG A 77 9.50 2.57 -13.05
N ARG A 78 8.41 2.38 -13.81
CA ARG A 78 8.34 1.50 -14.98
C ARG A 78 8.60 0.00 -14.70
N ALA A 79 8.68 -0.42 -13.44
CA ALA A 79 8.77 -1.84 -13.09
C ALA A 79 7.52 -2.60 -13.57
N LYS A 80 7.68 -3.91 -13.81
CA LYS A 80 6.57 -4.81 -14.12
C LYS A 80 6.24 -5.62 -12.88
N LEU A 81 5.05 -5.41 -12.31
CA LEU A 81 4.61 -6.03 -11.06
C LEU A 81 3.33 -6.86 -11.23
N ARG A 82 3.05 -7.32 -12.46
CA ARG A 82 1.90 -8.17 -12.74
C ARG A 82 1.98 -9.44 -11.87
N HIS A 83 0.89 -9.79 -11.20
CA HIS A 83 0.83 -10.95 -10.28
C HIS A 83 1.79 -10.92 -9.08
N ALA A 84 2.43 -9.78 -8.77
CA ALA A 84 3.31 -9.69 -7.61
C ALA A 84 2.51 -9.73 -6.30
N ALA A 85 3.05 -10.39 -5.27
CA ALA A 85 2.47 -10.41 -3.93
C ALA A 85 3.25 -9.47 -3.02
N MET A 86 2.62 -8.36 -2.62
CA MET A 86 3.19 -7.28 -1.82
C MET A 86 2.29 -7.01 -0.60
N ASN A 87 1.74 -8.05 0.02
CA ASN A 87 0.77 -7.89 1.11
C ASN A 87 1.44 -7.46 2.41
N GLY A 88 0.85 -6.49 3.09
CA GLY A 88 1.32 -5.98 4.37
C GLY A 88 2.70 -5.31 4.30
N CYS A 89 3.10 -4.79 3.14
CA CYS A 89 4.37 -4.10 2.99
C CYS A 89 4.32 -2.68 3.56
N ASN A 90 5.47 -2.17 3.96
CA ASN A 90 5.68 -0.74 4.06
C ASN A 90 6.13 -0.22 2.68
N LEU A 91 5.33 0.61 2.02
CA LEU A 91 5.60 1.18 0.68
C LEU A 91 5.59 2.71 0.73
N GLU A 92 5.82 3.27 1.90
CA GLU A 92 5.78 4.70 2.12
C GLU A 92 6.84 5.42 1.29
N ARG A 93 6.46 6.52 0.65
CA ARG A 93 7.34 7.35 -0.21
C ARG A 93 7.98 6.64 -1.40
N SER A 94 7.60 5.39 -1.69
CA SER A 94 8.07 4.68 -2.88
C SER A 94 7.47 5.28 -4.16
N ASP A 95 8.14 5.05 -5.28
CA ASP A 95 7.74 5.59 -6.57
C ASP A 95 7.30 4.51 -7.56
N PHE A 96 6.01 4.45 -7.86
CA PHE A 96 5.39 3.55 -8.82
C PHE A 96 4.89 4.25 -10.09
N THR A 97 5.51 5.37 -10.47
CA THR A 97 5.13 6.09 -11.70
C THR A 97 5.17 5.13 -12.92
N HIS A 98 4.09 5.11 -13.71
CA HIS A 98 3.91 4.27 -14.91
C HIS A 98 3.98 2.74 -14.68
N VAL A 99 3.76 2.26 -13.46
CA VAL A 99 3.80 0.81 -13.16
C VAL A 99 2.49 0.11 -13.53
N LYS A 100 2.59 -1.16 -13.93
CA LYS A 100 1.43 -2.05 -14.18
C LYS A 100 1.31 -3.08 -13.05
N PHE A 101 0.23 -2.99 -12.30
CA PHE A 101 -0.12 -3.87 -11.17
C PHE A 101 -1.25 -4.85 -11.48
N ASP A 102 -1.50 -5.16 -12.75
CA ASP A 102 -2.57 -6.09 -13.12
C ASP A 102 -2.44 -7.41 -12.32
N TYR A 103 -3.46 -7.77 -11.54
CA TYR A 103 -3.50 -8.95 -10.66
C TYR A 103 -2.46 -8.98 -9.54
N ALA A 104 -1.78 -7.86 -9.24
CA ALA A 104 -0.92 -7.77 -8.06
C ALA A 104 -1.76 -7.68 -6.78
N SER A 105 -1.16 -8.04 -5.65
CA SER A 105 -1.80 -7.91 -4.34
C SER A 105 -0.98 -6.98 -3.46
N LEU A 106 -1.59 -5.88 -3.03
CA LEU A 106 -1.03 -4.86 -2.14
C LEU A 106 -1.76 -4.85 -0.79
N SER A 107 -2.61 -5.84 -0.52
CA SER A 107 -3.56 -5.80 0.61
C SER A 107 -2.86 -5.51 1.94
N HIS A 108 -3.50 -4.67 2.75
CA HIS A 108 -3.02 -4.25 4.07
C HIS A 108 -1.65 -3.53 4.08
N SER A 109 -1.16 -3.06 2.93
CA SER A 109 0.10 -2.30 2.86
C SER A 109 -0.09 -0.82 3.20
N SER A 110 0.95 -0.19 3.75
CA SER A 110 1.02 1.27 3.92
C SER A 110 1.47 1.90 2.61
N LEU A 111 0.63 2.77 2.01
CA LEU A 111 0.90 3.48 0.76
C LEU A 111 0.98 5.01 1.00
N PHE A 112 1.40 5.40 2.21
CA PHE A 112 1.44 6.81 2.58
C PHE A 112 2.51 7.57 1.79
N CYS A 113 2.11 8.67 1.16
CA CYS A 113 2.96 9.47 0.26
C CYS A 113 3.62 8.67 -0.89
N THR A 114 3.06 7.53 -1.28
CA THR A 114 3.51 6.76 -2.44
C THR A 114 3.10 7.46 -3.74
N ASP A 115 3.99 7.50 -4.74
CA ASP A 115 3.68 8.06 -6.06
C ASP A 115 3.14 6.98 -7.00
N PHE A 116 1.90 7.11 -7.45
CA PHE A 116 1.26 6.21 -8.42
C PHE A 116 0.92 6.94 -9.73
N HIS A 117 1.59 8.06 -10.04
CA HIS A 117 1.32 8.83 -11.24
C HIS A 117 1.29 7.95 -12.49
N ASP A 118 0.16 7.97 -13.23
CA ASP A 118 -0.09 7.14 -14.41
C ASP A 118 0.07 5.60 -14.21
N ALA A 119 -0.01 5.11 -12.97
CA ALA A 119 0.01 3.67 -12.68
C ALA A 119 -1.33 3.00 -13.00
N ASN A 120 -1.30 1.71 -13.34
CA ASN A 120 -2.49 0.89 -13.56
C ASN A 120 -2.69 -0.12 -12.42
N LEU A 121 -3.73 0.09 -11.60
CA LEU A 121 -4.14 -0.75 -10.47
C LEU A 121 -5.49 -1.45 -10.71
N ARG A 122 -6.10 -1.39 -11.91
CA ARG A 122 -7.51 -1.82 -12.14
C ARG A 122 -7.90 -3.21 -11.64
N LEU A 123 -6.95 -4.13 -11.61
CA LEU A 123 -7.13 -5.53 -11.21
C LEU A 123 -6.25 -5.91 -10.01
N ALA A 124 -5.67 -4.91 -9.34
CA ALA A 124 -4.87 -5.12 -8.15
C ALA A 124 -5.76 -5.27 -6.93
N ASP A 125 -5.38 -6.13 -6.00
CA ASP A 125 -6.00 -6.16 -4.69
C ASP A 125 -5.40 -5.08 -3.79
N VAL A 126 -6.15 -4.00 -3.53
CA VAL A 126 -5.77 -2.92 -2.60
C VAL A 126 -6.56 -2.98 -1.28
N THR A 127 -7.18 -4.12 -0.95
CA THR A 127 -8.01 -4.28 0.26
C THR A 127 -7.25 -3.84 1.50
N GLY A 128 -7.85 -2.93 2.29
CA GLY A 128 -7.27 -2.47 3.55
C GLY A 128 -5.93 -1.72 3.43
N THR A 129 -5.53 -1.30 2.23
CA THR A 129 -4.36 -0.42 2.06
C THR A 129 -4.61 0.95 2.68
N LYS A 130 -3.53 1.68 3.03
CA LYS A 130 -3.63 3.07 3.49
C LYS A 130 -3.11 4.03 2.42
N LEU A 131 -3.99 4.62 1.64
CA LEU A 131 -3.67 5.52 0.51
C LEU A 131 -3.58 7.02 0.89
N LYS A 132 -3.69 7.37 2.17
CA LYS A 132 -3.63 8.76 2.60
C LYS A 132 -2.34 9.42 2.10
N GLY A 133 -2.46 10.54 1.40
CA GLY A 133 -1.31 11.27 0.85
C GLY A 133 -0.68 10.66 -0.41
N ALA A 134 -1.17 9.52 -0.90
CA ALA A 134 -0.68 8.95 -2.16
C ALA A 134 -0.98 9.90 -3.33
N HIS A 135 -0.01 10.02 -4.25
CA HIS A 135 -0.21 10.79 -5.47
C HIS A 135 -0.86 9.91 -6.53
N LEU A 136 -2.12 10.18 -6.85
CA LEU A 136 -2.95 9.32 -7.70
C LEU A 136 -3.33 9.95 -9.05
N PHE A 137 -2.60 10.98 -9.48
CA PHE A 137 -2.87 11.63 -10.76
C PHE A 137 -2.69 10.65 -11.92
N GLY A 138 -3.72 10.52 -12.77
CA GLY A 138 -3.69 9.57 -13.89
C GLY A 138 -3.77 8.08 -13.49
N THR A 139 -3.79 7.78 -12.19
CA THR A 139 -3.84 6.41 -11.70
C THR A 139 -5.18 5.76 -12.02
N ARG A 140 -5.13 4.53 -12.53
CA ARG A 140 -6.33 3.72 -12.77
C ARG A 140 -6.59 2.81 -11.57
N LEU A 141 -7.37 3.28 -10.61
CA LEU A 141 -7.73 2.52 -9.41
C LEU A 141 -8.57 1.27 -9.73
N PRO A 142 -8.59 0.26 -8.83
CA PRO A 142 -9.55 -0.83 -8.90
C PRO A 142 -10.98 -0.32 -8.87
N ALA A 143 -11.92 -1.13 -9.40
CA ALA A 143 -13.34 -0.85 -9.24
C ALA A 143 -13.71 -0.74 -7.75
N ASN A 144 -14.76 0.04 -7.47
CA ASN A 144 -15.29 0.21 -6.12
C ASN A 144 -14.24 0.68 -5.09
N THR A 145 -13.30 1.52 -5.54
CA THR A 145 -12.29 2.15 -4.69
C THR A 145 -12.50 3.66 -4.71
N TRP A 146 -12.72 4.24 -3.53
CA TRP A 146 -13.01 5.67 -3.38
C TRP A 146 -12.14 6.28 -2.29
N LEU A 147 -11.71 7.52 -2.54
CA LEU A 147 -11.01 8.37 -1.58
C LEU A 147 -11.83 9.63 -1.40
N ILE A 148 -12.24 9.87 -0.16
CA ILE A 148 -13.16 10.94 0.20
C ILE A 148 -12.43 11.82 1.20
N MET A 149 -12.19 13.05 0.78
CA MET A 149 -11.41 14.05 1.50
C MET A 149 -12.33 15.21 1.91
N GLY A 150 -11.97 15.92 2.97
CA GLY A 150 -12.75 17.06 3.47
C GLY A 150 -13.84 16.70 4.49
N GLU A 151 -13.97 15.42 4.84
CA GLU A 151 -14.75 14.96 6.00
C GLU A 151 -13.89 15.03 7.28
N GLU A 152 -14.51 14.81 8.45
CA GLU A 152 -13.84 14.79 9.76
C GLU A 152 -12.62 13.86 9.78
N TYR A 153 -12.76 12.70 9.12
CA TYR A 153 -11.67 11.77 8.87
C TYR A 153 -11.52 11.58 7.37
N SER A 154 -10.28 11.41 6.90
CA SER A 154 -10.05 10.91 5.55
C SER A 154 -10.69 9.53 5.43
N ILE A 155 -11.59 9.37 4.46
CA ILE A 155 -12.28 8.10 4.22
C ILE A 155 -11.70 7.46 2.97
N GLN A 156 -11.48 6.16 3.08
CA GLN A 156 -11.09 5.31 1.96
C GLN A 156 -12.00 4.10 1.95
N ILE A 157 -12.58 3.77 0.80
CA ILE A 157 -13.29 2.52 0.57
C ILE A 157 -12.48 1.74 -0.46
N THR A 158 -12.26 0.44 -0.23
CA THR A 158 -11.57 -0.42 -1.19
C THR A 158 -12.40 -1.64 -1.54
N HIS A 159 -12.53 -1.87 -2.85
CA HIS A 159 -13.33 -2.93 -3.47
C HIS A 159 -14.81 -3.00 -3.04
N GLY A 160 -15.32 -1.98 -2.36
CA GLY A 160 -16.64 -2.02 -1.72
C GLY A 160 -16.73 -3.08 -0.61
N VAL A 161 -15.61 -3.44 0.03
CA VAL A 161 -15.56 -4.45 1.11
C VAL A 161 -15.03 -3.87 2.41
N THR A 162 -13.96 -3.06 2.35
CA THR A 162 -13.38 -2.44 3.54
C THR A 162 -13.47 -0.93 3.46
N LEU A 163 -13.67 -0.31 4.62
CA LEU A 163 -13.60 1.13 4.79
C LEU A 163 -12.55 1.48 5.84
N SER A 164 -11.76 2.50 5.54
CA SER A 164 -10.92 3.19 6.49
C SER A 164 -11.47 4.59 6.77
N ALA A 165 -11.56 4.95 8.05
CA ALA A 165 -11.84 6.31 8.51
C ALA A 165 -10.70 6.72 9.45
N GLY A 166 -9.84 7.63 8.98
CA GLY A 166 -8.65 8.02 9.71
C GLY A 166 -7.69 6.84 9.91
N CYS A 167 -7.42 6.48 11.16
CA CYS A 167 -6.54 5.35 11.49
C CYS A 167 -7.27 3.99 11.60
N GLN A 168 -8.59 4.00 11.59
CA GLN A 168 -9.41 2.79 11.73
C GLN A 168 -9.68 2.18 10.37
N THR A 169 -9.57 0.86 10.25
CA THR A 169 -9.85 0.11 9.01
C THR A 169 -10.57 -1.17 9.37
N HIS A 170 -11.79 -1.32 8.89
CA HIS A 170 -12.67 -2.45 9.20
C HIS A 170 -13.47 -2.84 7.95
N SER A 171 -14.12 -4.00 7.99
CA SER A 171 -15.08 -4.35 6.95
C SER A 171 -16.27 -3.39 7.00
N ILE A 172 -16.96 -3.21 5.87
CA ILE A 172 -18.19 -2.39 5.82
C ILE A 172 -19.27 -2.98 6.75
N GLU A 173 -19.33 -4.30 6.87
CA GLU A 173 -20.27 -4.97 7.78
C GLU A 173 -19.96 -4.65 9.24
N ASP A 174 -18.69 -4.64 9.64
CA ASP A 174 -18.29 -4.26 11.00
C ASP A 174 -18.64 -2.80 11.28
N TRP A 175 -18.37 -1.91 10.31
CA TRP A 175 -18.77 -0.50 10.39
C TRP A 175 -20.26 -0.30 10.57
N ARG A 176 -21.12 -1.22 10.14
CA ARG A 176 -22.57 -1.17 10.36
C ARG A 176 -23.00 -1.73 11.71
N ARG A 177 -22.15 -2.52 12.36
CA ARG A 177 -22.46 -3.26 13.58
C ARG A 177 -21.81 -2.70 14.83
N PHE A 178 -20.88 -1.74 14.71
CA PHE A 178 -20.23 -1.17 15.88
C PHE A 178 -21.24 -0.54 16.86
N ARG A 179 -21.03 -0.88 18.12
CA ARG A 179 -21.72 -0.30 19.26
C ARG A 179 -21.11 1.06 19.60
N GLN A 180 -21.89 1.91 20.26
CA GLN A 180 -21.45 3.25 20.64
C GLN A 180 -20.10 3.27 21.36
N LYS A 181 -19.88 2.35 22.30
CA LYS A 181 -18.62 2.23 23.06
C LYS A 181 -17.41 1.87 22.17
N GLU A 182 -17.63 1.10 21.11
CA GLU A 182 -16.56 0.71 20.19
C GLU A 182 -16.13 1.92 19.35
N ILE A 183 -17.11 2.69 18.85
CA ILE A 183 -16.85 3.95 18.15
C ILE A 183 -16.20 4.98 19.08
N GLU A 184 -16.72 5.13 20.30
CA GLU A 184 -16.13 6.00 21.33
C GLU A 184 -14.67 5.64 21.63
N SER A 185 -14.33 4.35 21.65
CA SER A 185 -12.95 3.92 21.90
C SER A 185 -11.97 4.29 20.79
N MET A 186 -12.46 4.61 19.58
CA MET A 186 -11.61 4.93 18.43
C MET A 186 -11.04 6.35 18.50
N ASP A 187 -11.87 7.34 18.85
CA ASP A 187 -11.47 8.76 18.95
C ASP A 187 -12.44 9.61 19.81
N GLY A 188 -13.05 8.98 20.81
CA GLY A 188 -13.94 9.63 21.78
C GLY A 188 -15.21 10.23 21.15
N GLU A 189 -15.63 11.37 21.71
CA GLU A 189 -16.86 12.06 21.31
C GLU A 189 -16.87 12.50 19.84
N ARG A 190 -15.69 12.79 19.26
CA ARG A 190 -15.57 13.17 17.84
C ARG A 190 -16.00 12.03 16.93
N ALA A 191 -15.52 10.81 17.19
CA ALA A 191 -15.92 9.62 16.45
C ALA A 191 -17.43 9.38 16.55
N ILE A 192 -18.01 9.47 17.76
CA ILE A 192 -19.46 9.29 17.95
C ILE A 192 -20.25 10.30 17.11
N LYS A 193 -19.91 11.58 17.16
CA LYS A 193 -20.61 12.64 16.40
C LYS A 193 -20.52 12.44 14.90
N PHE A 194 -19.39 11.95 14.41
CA PHE A 194 -19.17 11.74 12.99
C PHE A 194 -19.77 10.43 12.46
N TYR A 195 -19.96 9.43 13.31
CA TYR A 195 -20.34 8.10 12.88
C TYR A 195 -21.66 8.00 12.07
N PRO A 196 -22.75 8.74 12.38
CA PRO A 196 -23.93 8.78 11.51
C PRO A 196 -23.59 9.24 10.08
N ARG A 197 -22.74 10.28 9.95
CA ARG A 197 -22.27 10.79 8.65
C ARG A 197 -21.42 9.75 7.92
N LEU A 198 -20.57 9.01 8.64
CA LEU A 198 -19.81 7.91 8.06
C LEU A 198 -20.72 6.82 7.46
N LEU A 199 -21.80 6.46 8.16
CA LEU A 199 -22.78 5.49 7.67
C LEU A 199 -23.54 6.00 6.43
N ASP A 200 -23.90 7.28 6.37
CA ASP A 200 -24.50 7.88 5.18
C ASP A 200 -23.57 7.82 3.96
N ILE A 201 -22.28 8.07 4.16
CA ILE A 201 -21.26 7.95 3.11
C ILE A 201 -21.15 6.50 2.63
N LEU A 202 -21.12 5.55 3.57
CA LEU A 202 -21.13 4.13 3.25
C LEU A 202 -22.34 3.74 2.40
N ASP A 203 -23.54 4.15 2.83
CA ASP A 203 -24.77 3.84 2.11
C ASP A 203 -24.77 4.41 0.68
N PHE A 204 -24.23 5.62 0.49
CA PHE A 204 -24.13 6.23 -0.84
C PHE A 204 -23.22 5.45 -1.80
N TYR A 205 -22.03 5.02 -1.34
CA TYR A 205 -21.05 4.36 -2.21
C TYR A 205 -21.24 2.85 -2.32
N THR A 206 -21.87 2.22 -1.33
CA THR A 206 -21.88 0.76 -1.19
C THR A 206 -23.28 0.17 -1.04
N GLY A 207 -24.31 1.02 -1.03
CA GLY A 207 -25.71 0.62 -0.85
C GLY A 207 -26.12 0.58 0.62
N THR A 208 -27.42 0.69 0.89
CA THR A 208 -27.98 0.68 2.25
C THR A 208 -27.85 -0.67 2.94
N GLY A 209 -27.70 -0.65 4.25
CA GLY A 209 -27.69 -1.84 5.12
C GLY A 209 -28.10 -1.49 6.54
N GLU A 210 -28.08 -2.47 7.43
CA GLU A 210 -28.50 -2.30 8.82
C GLU A 210 -27.68 -1.21 9.52
N ARG A 211 -28.34 -0.42 10.37
CA ARG A 211 -27.72 0.60 11.21
C ARG A 211 -27.81 0.18 12.68
N PRO A 212 -26.86 0.57 13.53
CA PRO A 212 -26.95 0.28 14.96
C PRO A 212 -28.16 0.97 15.59
N ASP A 213 -28.89 0.26 16.46
CA ASP A 213 -30.11 0.77 17.11
C ASP A 213 -29.89 2.00 18.02
N TRP A 214 -28.65 2.29 18.41
CA TRP A 214 -28.29 3.41 19.29
C TRP A 214 -28.14 4.74 18.55
N LEU A 215 -28.14 4.71 17.21
CA LEU A 215 -27.91 5.85 16.34
C LEU A 215 -29.14 6.76 16.22
#